data_AF-A0A1I7VWR8-F1
#
_entry.id   AF-A0A1I7VWR8-F1
#
_cell.length_a   1.000
_cell.length_b   1.000
_cell.length_c   1.000
_cell.angle_alpha   90.00
_cell.angle_beta   90.00
_cell.angle_gamma   90.00
#
_symmetry.space_group_name_H-M   'P 1'
#
loop_
_entity.id
_entity.type
_entity.pdbx_description
1 polymer ?
#
loop_
_entity_poly.entity_id
_entity_poly.type
_entity_poly.pdbx_seq_one_letter_code
_entity_poly.pdbx_strand_id
1 'polypeptide(L)'
;MNLNKLASEVKLVLEKAENICTEETLEESNEECKSKSISLERKRKLMIGHLKIIEEIIPKVSALEKEWKEALHSVEIKDEDYEFDLYESYLNSEECLFSSCHKMHYVRTLLNEEIGQINLLCEKEEGNERAE
;
A
#
# COMPACT_ATOMS: atom_id res chain seq x y z
N MET A 1 12.76 4.18 -17.45
CA MET A 1 12.24 4.53 -16.11
C MET A 1 13.39 4.37 -15.11
N ASN A 2 13.57 5.28 -14.14
CA ASN A 2 14.67 5.13 -13.16
C ASN A 2 14.19 4.26 -11.99
N LEU A 3 14.78 3.07 -11.84
CA LEU A 3 14.42 2.07 -10.83
C LEU A 3 14.54 2.61 -9.40
N ASN A 4 15.62 3.32 -9.10
CA ASN A 4 15.85 3.87 -7.76
C ASN A 4 14.81 4.93 -7.41
N LYS A 5 14.36 5.70 -8.41
CA LYS A 5 13.27 6.66 -8.24
C LYS A 5 11.95 5.96 -7.92
N LEU A 6 11.60 4.92 -8.69
CA LEU A 6 10.36 4.15 -8.44
C LEU A 6 10.39 3.44 -7.07
N ALA A 7 11.52 2.84 -6.71
CA ALA A 7 11.70 2.21 -5.39
C ALA A 7 11.55 3.21 -4.24
N SER A 8 12.10 4.41 -4.39
CA SER A 8 11.93 5.48 -3.40
C SER A 8 10.48 5.95 -3.28
N GLU A 9 9.77 6.08 -4.40
CA GLU A 9 8.34 6.43 -4.43
C GLU A 9 7.49 5.34 -3.76
N VAL A 10 7.75 4.07 -4.06
CA VAL A 10 7.08 2.92 -3.43
C VAL A 10 7.28 2.93 -1.92
N LYS A 11 8.53 3.08 -1.46
CA LYS A 11 8.87 3.11 -0.03
C LYS A 11 8.13 4.23 0.70
N LEU A 12 8.16 5.44 0.15
CA LEU A 12 7.48 6.60 0.72
C LEU A 12 5.96 6.39 0.82
N VAL A 13 5.34 5.78 -0.19
CA VAL A 13 3.90 5.53 -0.21
C VAL A 13 3.51 4.47 0.83
N LEU A 14 4.32 3.41 0.98
CA LEU A 14 4.11 2.38 1.99
C LEU A 14 4.20 2.95 3.41
N GLU A 15 5.29 3.67 3.73
CA GLU A 15 5.47 4.28 5.06
C GLU A 15 4.31 5.23 5.42
N LYS A 16 3.85 6.04 4.46
CA LYS A 16 2.71 6.94 4.69
C LYS A 16 1.40 6.20 4.90
N ALA A 17 1.13 5.16 4.10
CA ALA A 17 -0.09 4.39 4.22
C ALA A 17 -0.16 3.63 5.56
N GLU A 18 0.96 3.02 5.97
CA GLU A 18 1.07 2.35 7.27
C GLU A 18 0.88 3.33 8.44
N ASN A 19 1.52 4.50 8.39
CA ASN A 19 1.36 5.52 9.43
C ASN A 19 -0.10 5.97 9.59
N ILE A 20 -0.82 6.20 8.48
CA ILE A 20 -2.24 6.60 8.50
C ILE A 20 -3.12 5.52 9.15
N CYS A 21 -2.82 4.24 8.92
CA CYS A 21 -3.49 3.13 9.59
C CYS A 21 -3.22 3.13 11.11
N THR A 22 -2.00 3.47 11.52
CA THR A 22 -1.57 3.39 12.94
C THR A 22 -1.83 4.63 13.81
N GLU A 23 -1.98 5.83 13.22
CA GLU A 23 -2.15 7.10 13.97
C GLU A 23 -3.45 7.17 14.80
N GLU A 24 -4.36 6.21 14.67
CA GLU A 24 -5.63 6.12 15.42
C GLU A 24 -5.54 5.37 16.77
N THR A 25 -4.50 5.63 17.57
CA THR A 25 -4.47 5.15 18.97
C THR A 25 -4.32 6.24 20.03
N LEU A 26 -4.16 7.52 19.66
CA LEU A 26 -3.78 8.57 20.61
C LEU A 26 -4.69 9.80 20.71
N GLU A 27 -5.67 10.01 19.82
CA GLU A 27 -6.61 11.15 19.89
C GLU A 27 -8.07 10.78 20.25
N GLU A 28 -8.35 9.52 20.63
CA GLU A 28 -9.72 9.10 20.96
C GLU A 28 -10.26 9.53 22.35
N SER A 29 -9.58 10.41 23.07
CA SER A 29 -10.16 10.99 24.29
C SER A 29 -10.78 12.36 24.01
N ASN A 30 -12.10 12.34 23.76
CA ASN A 30 -13.06 13.31 24.30
C ASN A 30 -13.66 14.43 23.41
N GLU A 31 -13.78 14.28 22.08
CA GLU A 31 -14.49 15.27 21.24
C GLU A 31 -15.94 14.89 20.83
N GLU A 32 -16.76 15.93 20.69
CA GLU A 32 -18.17 15.97 20.27
C GLU A 32 -18.46 15.14 19.00
N CYS A 33 -19.65 14.52 18.91
CA CYS A 33 -20.04 13.61 17.82
C CYS A 33 -19.77 14.16 16.40
N LYS A 34 -19.98 15.47 16.19
CA LYS A 34 -19.70 16.16 14.91
C LYS A 34 -18.22 16.24 14.56
N SER A 35 -17.35 16.39 15.55
CA SER A 35 -15.90 16.45 15.35
C SER A 35 -15.33 15.09 14.95
N LYS A 36 -15.90 14.00 15.49
CA LYS A 36 -15.54 12.62 15.14
C LYS A 36 -15.87 12.28 13.68
N SER A 37 -17.09 12.58 13.23
CA SER A 37 -17.51 12.34 11.84
C SER A 37 -16.64 13.08 10.81
N ILE A 38 -16.28 14.35 11.10
CA ILE A 38 -15.38 15.15 10.25
C ILE A 38 -13.96 14.57 10.22
N SER A 39 -13.47 14.03 11.34
CA SER A 39 -12.17 13.38 11.43
C SER A 39 -12.12 12.08 10.61
N LEU A 40 -13.12 11.22 10.75
CA LEU A 40 -13.25 9.97 10.00
C LEU A 40 -13.33 10.19 8.48
N GLU A 41 -14.13 11.17 8.04
CA GLU A 41 -14.24 11.50 6.62
C GLU A 41 -12.95 12.07 6.03
N ARG A 42 -12.16 12.83 6.82
CA ARG A 42 -10.81 13.27 6.42
C ARG A 42 -9.85 12.09 6.31
N LYS A 43 -9.83 11.18 7.28
CA LYS A 43 -9.00 9.97 7.24
C LYS A 43 -9.33 9.14 6.01
N ARG A 44 -10.61 8.84 5.78
CA ARG A 44 -11.10 8.12 4.60
C ARG A 44 -10.61 8.74 3.29
N LYS A 45 -10.70 10.07 3.13
CA LYS A 45 -10.23 10.76 1.92
C LYS A 45 -8.72 10.61 1.70
N LEU A 46 -7.93 10.69 2.77
CA LEU A 46 -6.49 10.46 2.70
C LEU A 46 -6.19 9.02 2.26
N MET A 47 -6.84 8.04 2.89
CA MET A 47 -6.69 6.62 2.55
C MET A 47 -7.06 6.32 1.09
N ILE A 48 -8.16 6.88 0.59
CA ILE A 48 -8.56 6.76 -0.83
C ILE A 48 -7.48 7.35 -1.75
N GLY A 49 -6.89 8.49 -1.38
CA GLY A 49 -5.79 9.10 -2.14
C GLY A 49 -4.58 8.17 -2.23
N HIS A 50 -4.18 7.58 -1.10
CA HIS A 50 -3.07 6.62 -1.06
C HIS A 50 -3.37 5.32 -1.82
N LEU A 51 -4.60 4.81 -1.72
CA LEU A 51 -5.03 3.62 -2.44
C LEU A 51 -4.88 3.80 -3.97
N LYS A 52 -5.31 4.95 -4.51
CA LYS A 52 -5.16 5.25 -5.94
C LYS A 52 -3.70 5.25 -6.38
N ILE A 53 -2.82 5.84 -5.59
CA ILE A 53 -1.38 5.86 -5.89
C ILE A 53 -0.82 4.43 -5.91
N ILE A 54 -1.20 3.58 -4.95
CA ILE A 54 -0.78 2.17 -4.90
C ILE A 54 -1.30 1.41 -6.13
N GLU A 55 -2.56 1.61 -6.51
CA GLU A 55 -3.18 0.97 -7.69
C GLU A 55 -2.49 1.39 -9.00
N GLU A 56 -1.97 2.61 -9.09
CA GLU A 56 -1.18 3.06 -10.24
C GLU A 56 0.25 2.51 -10.29
N ILE A 57 0.84 2.17 -9.13
CA ILE A 57 2.21 1.70 -9.02
C ILE A 57 2.31 0.19 -9.25
N ILE A 58 1.38 -0.60 -8.72
CA ILE A 58 1.33 -2.07 -8.87
C ILE A 58 1.61 -2.53 -10.33
N PRO A 59 0.86 -2.06 -11.35
CA PRO A 59 1.07 -2.55 -12.72
C PRO A 59 2.46 -2.19 -13.28
N LYS A 60 3.06 -1.08 -12.85
CA LYS A 60 4.40 -0.67 -13.28
C LYS A 60 5.47 -1.59 -12.70
N VAL A 61 5.33 -1.97 -11.44
CA VAL A 61 6.24 -2.91 -10.77
C VAL A 61 6.09 -4.31 -11.36
N SER A 62 4.87 -4.78 -11.62
CA SER A 62 4.62 -6.07 -12.25
C SER A 62 5.16 -6.16 -13.68
N ALA A 63 5.03 -5.10 -14.49
CA ALA A 63 5.59 -5.05 -15.84
C ALA A 63 7.12 -5.15 -15.81
N LEU A 64 7.75 -4.43 -14.88
CA LEU A 64 9.18 -4.47 -14.69
C LEU A 64 9.67 -5.84 -14.19
N GLU A 65 8.94 -6.51 -13.30
CA GLU A 65 9.27 -7.86 -12.84
C GLU A 65 9.31 -8.84 -14.00
N LYS A 66 8.33 -8.72 -14.89
CA LYS A 66 8.27 -9.51 -16.12
C LYS A 66 9.47 -9.23 -17.03
N GLU A 67 9.78 -7.96 -17.31
CA GLU A 67 10.96 -7.58 -18.11
C GLU A 67 12.27 -8.13 -17.51
N TRP A 68 12.39 -8.10 -16.19
CA TRP A 68 13.59 -8.58 -15.49
C TRP A 68 13.74 -10.10 -15.59
N LYS A 69 12.65 -10.85 -15.38
CA LYS A 69 12.61 -12.31 -15.58
C LYS A 69 12.94 -12.70 -17.01
N GLU A 70 12.41 -11.98 -18.00
CA GLU A 70 12.71 -12.22 -19.42
C GLU A 70 14.17 -11.89 -19.75
N ALA A 71 14.71 -10.80 -19.21
CA ALA A 71 16.11 -10.43 -19.40
C ALA A 71 17.06 -11.48 -18.81
N LEU A 72 16.79 -11.94 -17.58
CA LEU A 72 17.47 -13.06 -16.95
C LEU A 72 17.45 -14.29 -17.88
N HIS A 73 16.26 -14.74 -18.26
CA HIS A 73 16.09 -15.92 -19.12
C HIS A 73 16.78 -15.81 -20.49
N SER A 74 16.96 -14.58 -21.00
CA SER A 74 17.62 -14.31 -22.29
C SER A 74 19.15 -14.29 -22.22
N VAL A 75 19.71 -14.13 -21.01
CA VAL A 75 21.13 -14.27 -20.75
C VAL A 75 21.41 -15.77 -20.61
N GLU A 76 21.38 -16.50 -21.74
CA GLU A 76 21.76 -17.91 -21.83
C GLU A 76 23.23 -18.09 -21.39
N ILE A 77 23.46 -18.25 -20.09
CA ILE A 77 24.71 -18.76 -19.53
C ILE A 77 24.35 -20.08 -18.85
N LYS A 78 24.46 -21.17 -19.62
CA LYS A 78 24.72 -22.61 -19.35
C LYS A 78 24.53 -23.25 -17.94
N ASP A 79 24.07 -22.54 -16.93
CA ASP A 79 23.98 -22.95 -15.53
C ASP A 79 22.70 -22.33 -14.94
N GLU A 80 21.56 -22.98 -15.22
CA GLU A 80 20.22 -22.56 -14.76
C GLU A 80 20.16 -22.38 -13.23
N ASP A 81 20.99 -23.11 -12.48
CA ASP A 81 21.06 -23.05 -11.02
C ASP A 81 21.68 -21.72 -10.50
N TYR A 82 22.65 -21.13 -11.22
CA TYR A 82 23.32 -19.88 -10.79
C TYR A 82 22.42 -18.64 -10.99
N GLU A 83 21.57 -18.68 -12.03
CA GLU A 83 20.65 -17.60 -12.36
C GLU A 83 19.51 -17.49 -11.34
N PHE A 84 19.04 -18.65 -10.85
CA PHE A 84 18.01 -18.74 -9.82
C PHE A 84 18.46 -18.14 -8.49
N ASP A 85 19.68 -18.46 -8.03
CA ASP A 85 20.24 -17.98 -6.76
C ASP A 85 20.39 -16.45 -6.73
N LEU A 86 20.80 -15.83 -7.84
CA LEU A 86 20.96 -14.38 -7.91
C LEU A 86 19.60 -13.64 -7.88
N TYR A 87 18.61 -14.19 -8.60
CA TYR A 87 17.25 -13.65 -8.59
C TYR A 87 16.61 -13.79 -7.20
N GLU A 88 16.74 -14.95 -6.57
CA GLU A 88 16.23 -15.20 -5.22
C GLU A 88 16.93 -14.33 -4.18
N SER A 89 18.25 -14.16 -4.26
CA SER A 89 19.02 -13.25 -3.41
C SER A 89 18.54 -11.79 -3.54
N TYR A 90 18.29 -11.33 -4.78
CA TYR A 90 17.78 -9.99 -5.03
C TYR A 90 16.35 -9.82 -4.49
N LEU A 91 15.46 -10.78 -4.71
CA LEU A 91 14.09 -10.79 -4.15
C LEU A 91 14.09 -10.73 -2.62
N ASN A 92 15.00 -11.44 -1.98
CA ASN A 92 15.10 -11.53 -0.53
C ASN A 92 15.76 -10.29 0.11
N SER A 93 16.29 -9.35 -0.68
CA SER A 93 16.79 -8.09 -0.13
C SER A 93 15.62 -7.23 0.37
N GLU A 94 15.79 -6.66 1.58
CA GLU A 94 14.76 -5.87 2.25
C GLU A 94 14.36 -4.60 1.48
N GLU A 95 15.26 -4.11 0.62
CA GLU A 95 15.08 -2.94 -0.25
C GLU A 95 14.65 -3.32 -1.69
N CYS A 96 14.34 -4.59 -1.96
CA CYS A 96 13.92 -5.03 -3.28
C CYS A 96 12.56 -4.42 -3.66
N LEU A 97 12.49 -3.85 -4.87
CA LEU A 97 11.26 -3.32 -5.45
C LEU A 97 10.16 -4.40 -5.59
N PHE A 98 10.54 -5.64 -5.86
CA PHE A 98 9.59 -6.76 -6.02
C PHE A 98 9.10 -7.29 -4.67
N SER A 99 9.96 -7.38 -3.65
CA SER A 99 9.53 -7.63 -2.26
C SER A 99 8.57 -6.54 -1.78
N SER A 100 8.88 -5.28 -2.12
CA SER A 100 8.00 -4.14 -1.86
C SER A 100 6.65 -4.25 -2.58
N CYS A 101 6.56 -4.96 -3.71
CA CYS A 101 5.30 -5.23 -4.41
C CYS A 101 4.34 -6.06 -3.56
N HIS A 102 4.83 -7.11 -2.91
CA HIS A 102 4.02 -7.91 -2.00
C HIS A 102 3.50 -7.06 -0.83
N LYS A 103 4.36 -6.21 -0.25
CA LYS A 103 3.97 -5.24 0.78
C LYS A 103 2.90 -4.27 0.28
N MET A 104 3.01 -3.77 -0.97
CA MET A 104 1.98 -2.92 -1.58
C MET A 104 0.63 -3.63 -1.70
N HIS A 105 0.61 -4.91 -2.11
CA HIS A 105 -0.63 -5.69 -2.15
C HIS A 105 -1.26 -5.89 -0.78
N TYR A 106 -0.44 -6.09 0.25
CA TYR A 106 -0.88 -6.17 1.64
C TYR A 106 -1.48 -4.85 2.11
N VAL A 107 -0.73 -3.74 1.99
CA VAL A 107 -1.20 -2.40 2.38
C VAL A 107 -2.46 -1.99 1.60
N ARG A 108 -2.54 -2.31 0.30
CA ARG A 108 -3.77 -2.10 -0.50
C ARG A 108 -4.98 -2.79 0.12
N THR A 109 -4.81 -4.02 0.61
CA THR A 109 -5.88 -4.78 1.25
C THR A 109 -6.29 -4.13 2.57
N LEU A 110 -5.31 -3.77 3.42
CA LEU A 110 -5.56 -3.07 4.68
C LEU A 110 -6.32 -1.75 4.47
N LEU A 111 -5.88 -0.92 3.52
CA LEU A 111 -6.55 0.35 3.23
C LEU A 111 -8.01 0.14 2.80
N ASN A 112 -8.29 -0.88 1.98
CA ASN A 112 -9.66 -1.19 1.57
C ASN A 112 -10.53 -1.64 2.75
N GLU A 113 -9.99 -2.47 3.63
CA GLU A 113 -10.69 -2.95 4.83
C GLU A 113 -11.02 -1.79 5.77
N GLU A 114 -10.04 -0.93 6.09
CA GLU A 114 -10.24 0.24 6.94
C GLU A 114 -11.21 1.27 6.32
N ILE A 115 -11.11 1.55 5.01
CA ILE A 115 -12.10 2.40 4.31
C ILE A 115 -13.51 1.80 4.46
N GLY A 116 -13.64 0.48 4.34
CA GLY A 116 -14.90 -0.23 4.56
C GLY A 116 -15.44 -0.03 5.98
N GLN A 117 -14.59 -0.13 7.00
CA GLN A 117 -14.96 0.11 8.40
C GLN A 117 -15.40 1.56 8.64
N ILE A 118 -14.66 2.54 8.11
CA ILE A 118 -15.00 3.95 8.26
C ILE A 118 -16.38 4.23 7.62
N ASN A 119 -16.67 3.69 6.44
CA ASN A 119 -17.99 3.85 5.81
C ASN A 119 -19.12 3.33 6.71
N LEU A 120 -18.94 2.15 7.32
CA LEU A 120 -19.94 1.57 8.24
C LEU A 120 -20.13 2.42 9.50
N LEU A 121 -19.07 3.05 10.01
CA LEU A 121 -19.16 3.96 11.15
C LEU A 121 -19.91 5.24 10.79
N CYS A 122 -19.61 5.86 9.65
CA CYS A 122 -20.32 7.04 9.17
C CYS A 122 -21.82 6.76 8.95
N GLU A 123 -22.19 5.64 8.34
CA GLU A 123 -23.59 5.25 8.15
C GLU A 123 -24.34 5.07 9.49
N LYS A 124 -23.67 4.53 10.51
CA LYS A 124 -24.23 4.39 11.85
C LYS A 124 -24.43 5.73 12.54
N GLU A 125 -23.47 6.64 12.45
CA GLU A 125 -23.57 7.99 13.02
C GLU A 125 -24.73 8.78 12.38
N GLU A 126 -24.85 8.75 11.06
CA GLU A 126 -25.96 9.40 10.34
C GLU A 126 -27.34 8.81 10.66
N GLY A 127 -27.41 7.50 10.93
CA GLY A 127 -28.64 6.83 11.36
C GLY A 127 -29.05 7.22 12.78
N ASN A 128 -28.07 7.42 13.66
CA ASN A 128 -28.30 7.80 15.05
C ASN A 128 -28.74 9.29 15.17
N GLU A 129 -28.15 10.19 14.37
CA GLU A 129 -28.56 11.60 14.30
C GLU A 129 -30.01 11.81 13.78
N ARG A 130 -30.55 10.85 13.01
CA ARG A 130 -31.94 10.90 12.51
C ARG A 130 -32.97 10.29 13.46
N ALA A 131 -32.52 9.58 14.49
CA ALA A 131 -33.38 8.91 15.46
C ALA A 131 -33.64 9.73 16.74
N GLU A 132 -32.92 10.85 16.92
CA GLU A 132 -33.16 11.89 17.94
C GLU A 132 -34.07 13.01 17.41
#